data_AF-A0A358A5C3-F1
#
_entry.id   AF-A0A358A5C3-F1
#
_cell.length_a   1.000
_cell.length_b   1.000
_cell.length_c   1.000
_cell.angle_alpha   90.00
_cell.angle_beta   90.00
_cell.angle_gamma   90.00
#
_symmetry.space_group_name_H-M   'P 1'
#
loop_
_entity.id
_entity.type
_entity.pdbx_description
1 polymer ?
#
loop_
_entity_poly.entity_id
_entity_poly.type
_entity_poly.pdbx_seq_one_letter_code
_entity_poly.pdbx_strand_id
1 'polypeptide(L)'
;FVNKILQRGKRSTAERIMYDALDLVQEKTGDDPVAVLKRAVDNVRPQLEVRSRRVGGATYQVPVEVRPRRATTLAIRWMVGFSRD
;
A
#
# COMPACT_ATOMS: atom_id res chain seq x y z
N PHE A 1 6.92 -4.90 -1.96
CA PHE A 1 7.08 -3.50 -1.53
C PHE A 1 8.15 -2.78 -2.35
N VAL A 2 9.39 -3.26 -2.36
CA VAL A 2 10.53 -2.72 -3.15
C VAL A 2 10.18 -2.35 -4.59
N ASN A 3 9.52 -3.22 -5.35
CA ASN A 3 9.12 -2.93 -6.74
C ASN A 3 8.16 -1.74 -6.89
N LYS A 4 7.45 -1.32 -5.84
CA LYS A 4 6.61 -0.11 -5.84
C LYS A 4 7.41 1.15 -5.50
N ILE A 5 8.45 1.01 -4.69
CA ILE A 5 9.43 2.08 -4.40
C ILE A 5 10.32 2.34 -5.63
N LEU A 6 10.65 1.28 -6.37
CA LEU A 6 11.50 1.30 -7.57
C LEU A 6 11.10 2.41 -8.55
N GLN A 7 12.08 3.24 -8.91
CA GLN A 7 11.97 4.22 -9.99
C GLN A 7 13.17 4.09 -10.92
N ARG A 8 12.93 4.33 -12.22
CA ARG A 8 13.97 4.35 -13.26
C ARG A 8 14.87 3.09 -13.26
N GLY A 9 14.34 1.93 -12.87
CA GLY A 9 15.08 0.66 -12.81
C GLY A 9 16.12 0.53 -11.68
N LYS A 10 16.21 1.49 -10.76
CA LYS A 10 17.23 1.51 -9.68
C LYS A 10 16.87 0.58 -8.51
N ARG A 11 17.02 -0.74 -8.69
CA ARG A 11 16.63 -1.74 -7.67
C ARG A 11 17.43 -1.64 -6.38
N SER A 12 18.76 -1.57 -6.47
CA SER A 12 19.62 -1.46 -5.29
C SER A 12 19.26 -0.24 -4.43
N THR A 13 18.96 0.90 -5.04
CA THR A 13 18.53 2.10 -4.31
C THR A 13 17.18 1.89 -3.62
N ALA A 14 16.22 1.24 -4.28
CA ALA A 14 14.90 0.98 -3.70
C ALA A 14 14.94 -0.04 -2.54
N GLU A 15 15.84 -1.03 -2.62
CA GLU A 15 16.09 -1.99 -1.54
C GLU A 15 16.71 -1.29 -0.33
N ARG A 16 17.74 -0.47 -0.55
CA ARG A 16 18.37 0.31 0.53
C ARG A 16 17.35 1.20 1.26
N ILE A 17 16.54 1.98 0.53
CA ILE A 17 15.49 2.81 1.15
C ILE A 17 14.51 1.98 1.99
N MET A 18 14.17 0.77 1.54
CA MET A 18 13.25 -0.11 2.26
C MET A 18 13.87 -0.61 3.57
N TYR A 19 15.12 -1.07 3.54
CA TYR A 19 15.80 -1.59 4.73
C TYR A 19 16.10 -0.48 5.72
N ASP A 20 16.62 0.67 5.26
CA ASP A 20 16.84 1.85 6.09
C ASP A 20 15.54 2.28 6.80
N ALA A 21 14.40 2.23 6.11
CA ALA A 21 13.11 2.54 6.72
C ALA A 21 12.65 1.51 7.76
N LEU A 22 12.97 0.23 7.58
CA LEU A 22 12.67 -0.81 8.58
C LEU A 22 13.56 -0.67 9.82
N ASP A 23 14.83 -0.32 9.64
CA ASP A 23 15.75 -0.05 10.74
C ASP A 23 15.25 1.13 11.59
N LEU A 24 14.82 2.22 10.95
CA LEU A 24 14.20 3.36 11.64
C LEU A 24 12.91 2.98 12.41
N VAL A 25 12.12 2.06 11.87
CA VAL A 25 10.93 1.54 12.58
C VAL A 25 11.34 0.73 13.79
N GLN A 26 12.37 -0.12 13.66
CA GLN A 26 12.89 -0.90 14.77
C GLN A 26 13.43 -0.01 15.89
N GLU A 27 14.21 1.02 15.55
CA GLU A 27 14.75 2.00 16.51
C GLU A 27 13.64 2.74 17.26
N LYS A 28 12.57 3.13 16.57
CA LYS A 28 11.45 3.90 17.17
C LYS A 28 10.49 3.05 17.98
N THR A 29 10.26 1.81 17.56
CA THR A 29 9.18 0.98 18.11
C THR A 29 9.70 -0.09 19.08
N GLY A 30 10.96 -0.52 18.95
CA GLY A 30 11.55 -1.64 19.68
C GLY A 30 11.00 -3.02 19.29
N ASP A 31 9.95 -3.06 18.46
CA ASP A 31 9.31 -4.27 17.94
C ASP A 31 9.98 -4.79 16.66
N ASP A 32 9.64 -6.03 16.27
CA ASP A 32 9.97 -6.56 14.94
C ASP A 32 9.39 -5.65 13.82
N PRO A 33 10.25 -5.01 13.00
CA PRO A 33 9.80 -4.06 11.98
C PRO A 33 8.95 -4.73 10.89
N VAL A 34 9.11 -6.03 10.65
CA VAL A 34 8.27 -6.77 9.69
C VAL A 34 6.84 -6.92 10.22
N ALA A 35 6.69 -7.26 11.50
CA ALA A 35 5.39 -7.31 12.16
C ALA A 35 4.69 -5.95 12.21
N VAL A 36 5.44 -4.87 12.49
CA VAL A 36 4.92 -3.49 12.43
C VAL A 36 4.44 -3.14 11.03
N LEU A 37 5.24 -3.43 10.00
CA LEU A 37 4.86 -3.18 8.61
C LEU A 37 3.60 -3.96 8.21
N LYS A 38 3.49 -5.23 8.63
CA LYS A 38 2.29 -6.05 8.36
C LYS A 38 1.04 -5.42 8.97
N ARG A 39 1.11 -5.02 10.26
CA ARG A 39 0.02 -4.30 10.95
C ARG A 39 -0.35 -3.01 10.22
N ALA A 40 0.64 -2.23 9.78
CA ALA A 40 0.40 -1.00 9.03
C ALA A 40 -0.32 -1.26 7.70
N VAL A 41 0.09 -2.29 6.95
CA VAL A 41 -0.57 -2.68 5.69
C VAL A 41 -1.98 -3.20 5.92
N ASP A 42 -2.24 -3.92 7.01
CA ASP A 42 -3.58 -4.38 7.38
C ASP A 42 -4.51 -3.19 7.67
N ASN A 43 -4.01 -2.17 8.38
CA ASN A 43 -4.79 -0.96 8.68
C ASN A 43 -5.13 -0.12 7.44
N VAL A 44 -4.24 -0.07 6.45
CA VAL A 44 -4.44 0.71 5.22
C VAL A 44 -5.22 -0.07 4.16
N ARG A 45 -5.49 -1.36 4.38
CA ARG A 45 -6.17 -2.22 3.41
C ARG A 45 -7.65 -1.83 3.23
N PRO A 46 -8.08 -1.47 2.02
CA PRO A 46 -9.50 -1.22 1.76
C PRO A 46 -10.27 -2.53 1.65
N GLN A 47 -11.45 -2.57 2.27
CA GLN A 47 -12.42 -3.67 2.12
C GLN A 47 -13.35 -3.43 0.93
N LEU A 48 -13.80 -2.19 0.74
CA LEU A 48 -14.71 -1.79 -0.35
C LEU A 48 -14.04 -0.78 -1.28
N GLU A 49 -14.34 -0.88 -2.57
CA GLU A 49 -14.04 0.16 -3.56
C GLU A 49 -15.30 0.50 -4.35
N VAL A 50 -15.41 1.75 -4.80
CA VAL A 50 -16.51 2.16 -5.67
C VAL A 50 -16.19 1.83 -7.13
N ARG A 51 -17.19 1.29 -7.83
CA ARG A 51 -17.14 1.03 -9.27
C ARG A 51 -18.31 1.73 -9.95
N SER A 52 -18.02 2.44 -11.04
CA SER A 52 -19.04 3.05 -11.88
C SER A 52 -19.91 1.97 -12.53
N ARG A 53 -21.23 2.03 -12.31
CA ARG A 53 -22.23 1.15 -12.92
C ARG A 53 -23.33 1.99 -13.53
N ARG A 54 -23.76 1.64 -14.74
CA ARG A 54 -24.84 2.34 -15.44
C ARG A 54 -26.17 1.65 -15.15
N VAL A 55 -27.16 2.41 -14.68
CA VAL A 55 -28.52 1.93 -14.36
C VAL A 55 -29.52 2.97 -14.83
N GLY A 56 -30.49 2.57 -15.67
CA GLY A 56 -31.56 3.47 -16.13
C GLY A 56 -31.08 4.72 -16.89
N GLY A 57 -29.92 4.67 -17.54
CA GLY A 57 -29.36 5.79 -18.31
C GLY A 57 -28.33 6.65 -17.57
N ALA A 58 -28.34 6.66 -16.22
CA ALA A 58 -27.39 7.37 -15.37
C ALA A 58 -26.26 6.47 -14.82
N THR A 59 -25.13 7.07 -14.43
CA THR A 59 -23.96 6.38 -13.88
C THR A 59 -23.91 6.57 -12.36
N TYR A 60 -23.92 5.46 -11.62
CA TYR A 60 -23.84 5.43 -10.17
C TYR A 60 -22.54 4.78 -9.70
N GLN A 61 -22.05 5.20 -8.53
CA GLN A 61 -20.95 4.53 -7.85
C GLN A 61 -21.52 3.41 -6.98
N VAL A 62 -21.18 2.16 -7.30
CA VAL A 62 -21.64 0.99 -6.56
C VAL A 62 -20.48 0.44 -5.73
N PRO A 63 -20.65 0.21 -4.42
CA PRO A 63 -19.63 -0.41 -3.59
C PRO A 63 -19.44 -1.87 -3.97
N VAL A 64 -18.18 -2.29 -4.10
CA VAL A 64 -17.78 -3.66 -4.44
C VAL A 64 -16.65 -4.11 -3.51
N GLU A 65 -16.72 -5.35 -3.03
CA GLU A 65 -15.67 -5.95 -2.23
C GLU A 65 -14.34 -6.02 -3.00
N VAL A 66 -13.27 -5.56 -2.36
CA VAL A 66 -11.92 -5.57 -2.94
C VAL A 66 -11.31 -6.95 -2.71
N ARG A 67 -10.95 -7.62 -3.81
CA ARG A 67 -10.22 -8.90 -3.72
C ARG A 67 -8.96 -8.75 -2.86
N PRO A 68 -8.65 -9.70 -1.95
CA PRO A 68 -7.54 -9.56 -0.99
C PRO A 68 -6.19 -9.17 -1.59
N ARG A 69 -5.81 -9.80 -2.71
CA ARG A 69 -4.56 -9.48 -3.44
C ARG A 69 -4.53 -8.03 -3.94
N ARG A 70 -5.67 -7.50 -4.40
CA ARG A 70 -5.80 -6.11 -4.85
C ARG A 70 -5.75 -5.16 -3.66
N ALA A 71 -6.41 -5.52 -2.57
CA ALA A 71 -6.45 -4.72 -1.36
C ALA A 71 -5.03 -4.48 -0.79
N THR A 72 -4.20 -5.52 -0.70
CA THR A 72 -2.78 -5.39 -0.32
C THR A 72 -2.01 -4.53 -1.32
N THR A 73 -2.28 -4.66 -2.63
CA THR A 73 -1.61 -3.85 -3.65
C THR A 73 -1.98 -2.36 -3.55
N LEU A 74 -3.24 -2.05 -3.23
CA LEU A 74 -3.72 -0.68 -3.01
C LEU A 74 -3.09 -0.08 -1.76
N ALA A 75 -3.05 -0.84 -0.65
CA ALA A 75 -2.42 -0.39 0.58
C ALA A 75 -0.96 0.01 0.38
N ILE A 76 -0.17 -0.87 -0.23
CA ILE A 76 1.24 -0.59 -0.54
C ILE A 76 1.38 0.63 -1.47
N ARG A 77 0.48 0.76 -2.46
CA ARG A 77 0.50 1.90 -3.39
C ARG A 77 0.24 3.22 -2.66
N TRP A 78 -0.74 3.27 -1.76
CA TRP A 78 -1.07 4.47 -1.00
C TRP A 78 0.03 4.86 -0.04
N MET A 79 0.61 3.89 0.69
CA MET A 79 1.76 4.14 1.57
C MET A 79 2.93 4.75 0.79
N VAL A 80 3.32 4.15 -0.34
CA VAL A 80 4.43 4.66 -1.16
C VAL A 80 4.10 5.99 -1.83
N GLY A 81 2.82 6.24 -2.18
CA GLY A 81 2.37 7.52 -2.71
C GLY A 81 2.51 8.63 -1.69
N PHE A 82 1.92 8.43 -0.51
CA PHE A 82 1.96 9.40 0.60
C PHE A 82 3.40 9.71 1.06
N SER A 83 4.31 8.74 1.07
CA SER A 83 5.71 8.99 1.43
C SER A 83 6.50 9.82 0.39
N ARG A 84 5.93 10.10 -0.78
CA ARG A 84 6.56 10.88 -1.86
C ARG A 84 5.96 12.27 -2.01
N ASP A 85 4.76 12.46 -1.51
CA ASP A 85 4.09 13.77 -1.43
C ASP A 85 4.78 14.63 -0.35
#